data_AF-A0AAW5FQI7-F1
#
_entry.id   AF-A0AAW5FQI7-F1
#
_cell.length_a   1.000
_cell.length_b   1.000
_cell.length_c   1.000
_cell.angle_alpha   90.00
_cell.angle_beta   90.00
_cell.angle_gamma   90.00
#
_symmetry.space_group_name_H-M   'P 1'
#
loop_
_entity.id
_entity.type
_entity.pdbx_description
1 polymer ?
#
loop_
_entity_poly.entity_id
_entity_poly.type
_entity_poly.pdbx_seq_one_letter_code
_entity_poly.pdbx_strand_id
1 'polypeptide(L)'
;MVTTSTAPKIWTRDTGLVEKRDVFAAMRRGFRGRCPRCGEGKLFRAFLKTADNCSVCGLDVTPHRADDLPAYLVIVIVGHIVVPTILWIETNYTTPVWISFAAYLPFTFVASLALLQPVKGAVVGLQWALRMHGFDENPTDGIPPV
;
A
#
# COMPACT_ATOMS: atom_id res chain seq x y z
N MET A 1 -3.60 43.16 20.56
CA MET A 1 -4.86 42.75 19.90
C MET A 1 -4.50 42.13 18.56
N VAL A 2 -4.52 40.81 18.47
CA VAL A 2 -4.30 40.10 17.20
C VAL A 2 -5.65 40.03 16.50
N THR A 3 -5.75 40.63 15.33
CA THR A 3 -6.96 40.60 14.50
C THR A 3 -7.05 39.26 13.78
N THR A 4 -7.86 38.34 14.29
CA THR A 4 -8.27 37.12 13.59
C THR A 4 -9.23 37.52 12.47
N SER A 5 -8.71 37.66 11.25
CA SER A 5 -9.53 37.91 10.06
C SER A 5 -10.19 36.60 9.62
N THR A 6 -11.43 36.39 10.06
CA THR A 6 -12.26 35.24 9.70
C THR A 6 -12.92 35.49 8.34
N ALA A 7 -12.15 35.48 7.26
CA ALA A 7 -12.74 35.50 5.92
C ALA A 7 -13.41 34.14 5.64
N PRO A 8 -14.67 34.10 5.18
CA PRO A 8 -15.34 32.83 4.86
C PRO A 8 -14.63 32.15 3.68
N LYS A 9 -14.28 30.87 3.85
CA LYS A 9 -13.68 30.03 2.82
C LYS A 9 -14.77 29.68 1.79
N ILE A 10 -14.92 30.50 0.75
CA ILE A 10 -15.87 30.27 -0.34
C ILE A 10 -15.28 29.13 -1.19
N TRP A 11 -16.01 28.01 -1.32
CA TRP A 11 -15.64 26.91 -2.22
C TRP A 11 -15.74 27.39 -3.68
N THR A 12 -14.68 28.01 -4.20
CA THR A 12 -14.55 28.35 -5.62
C THR A 12 -14.02 27.13 -6.39
N ARG A 13 -14.46 26.91 -7.63
CA ARG A 13 -14.01 25.76 -8.45
C ARG A 13 -12.48 25.67 -8.55
N ASP A 14 -11.78 26.80 -8.49
CA ASP A 14 -10.32 26.88 -8.56
C ASP A 14 -9.63 26.31 -7.31
N THR A 15 -10.30 26.32 -6.14
CA THR A 15 -9.78 25.69 -4.91
C THR A 15 -9.78 24.16 -4.96
N GLY A 16 -10.46 23.55 -5.94
CA GLY A 16 -10.51 22.10 -6.14
C GLY A 16 -9.49 21.55 -7.15
N LEU A 17 -8.70 22.41 -7.81
CA LEU A 17 -7.70 21.99 -8.80
C LEU A 17 -6.40 21.54 -8.12
N VAL A 18 -6.50 20.56 -7.23
CA VAL A 18 -5.31 19.94 -6.65
C VAL A 18 -4.68 19.03 -7.71
N GLU A 19 -3.41 19.27 -8.04
CA GLU A 19 -2.68 18.48 -9.02
C GLU A 19 -2.82 16.98 -8.71
N LYS A 20 -3.26 16.21 -9.72
CA LYS A 20 -3.53 14.78 -9.56
C LYS A 20 -2.20 14.04 -9.50
N ARG A 21 -1.93 13.39 -8.35
CA ARG A 21 -0.75 12.52 -8.20
C ARG A 21 -0.92 11.29 -9.10
N ASP A 22 0.13 10.88 -9.79
CA ASP A 22 0.12 9.66 -10.60
C ASP A 22 0.06 8.42 -9.67
N VAL A 23 -1.13 7.82 -9.61
CA VAL A 23 -1.43 6.64 -8.79
C VAL A 23 -0.58 5.45 -9.19
N PHE A 24 -0.39 5.23 -10.50
CA PHE A 24 0.35 4.08 -10.98
C PHE A 24 1.84 4.19 -10.63
N ALA A 25 2.43 5.38 -10.83
CA ALA A 25 3.81 5.63 -10.43
C ALA A 25 4.01 5.46 -8.92
N ALA A 26 3.09 5.96 -8.11
CA ALA A 26 3.14 5.83 -6.65
C ALA A 26 3.04 4.38 -6.18
N MET A 27 2.07 3.62 -6.70
CA MET A 27 1.92 2.20 -6.40
C MET A 27 3.16 1.40 -6.82
N ARG A 28 3.71 1.67 -8.02
CA ARG A 28 4.92 0.98 -8.51
C ARG A 28 6.15 1.26 -7.66
N ARG A 29 6.34 2.51 -7.22
CA ARG A 29 7.42 2.89 -6.29
C ARG A 29 7.24 2.19 -4.94
N GLY A 30 6.02 2.20 -4.41
CA GLY A 30 5.65 1.50 -3.18
C GLY A 30 5.90 0.00 -3.26
N PHE A 31 5.50 -0.65 -4.37
CA PHE A 31 5.73 -2.07 -4.63
C PHE A 31 7.22 -2.44 -4.58
N ARG A 32 8.10 -1.54 -5.04
CA ARG A 32 9.56 -1.70 -4.97
C ARG A 32 10.16 -1.34 -3.59
N GLY A 33 9.33 -1.06 -2.59
CA GLY A 33 9.76 -0.64 -1.25
C GLY A 33 10.38 0.76 -1.21
N ARG A 34 10.03 1.63 -2.17
CA ARG A 34 10.56 2.99 -2.29
C ARG A 34 9.50 4.05 -1.98
N CYS A 35 9.95 5.23 -1.60
CA CYS A 35 9.09 6.38 -1.32
C CYS A 35 8.18 6.69 -2.53
N PRO A 36 6.85 6.85 -2.33
CA PRO A 36 5.94 7.13 -3.44
C PRO A 36 6.12 8.53 -4.04
N ARG A 37 6.62 9.50 -3.25
CA ARG A 37 6.91 10.87 -3.70
C ARG A 37 8.19 10.96 -4.53
N CYS A 38 9.35 10.57 -3.98
CA CYS A 38 10.65 10.74 -4.66
C CYS A 38 11.16 9.49 -5.39
N GLY A 39 10.71 8.28 -5.04
CA GLY A 39 11.18 7.02 -5.63
C GLY A 39 12.56 6.53 -5.17
N GLU A 40 13.30 7.31 -4.39
CA GLU A 40 14.67 6.99 -3.96
C GLU A 40 14.75 6.46 -2.52
N GLY A 41 14.07 7.12 -1.57
CA GLY A 41 14.10 6.73 -0.17
C GLY A 41 13.49 5.35 0.08
N LYS A 42 13.95 4.64 1.12
CA LYS A 42 13.34 3.37 1.56
C LYS A 42 12.02 3.65 2.28
N LEU A 43 10.98 2.89 1.93
CA LEU A 43 9.67 2.99 2.57
C LEU A 43 9.62 2.23 3.91
N PHE A 44 10.40 1.15 4.01
CA PHE A 44 10.42 0.24 5.14
C PHE A 44 11.76 0.29 5.87
N ARG A 45 11.73 0.37 7.21
CA ARG A 45 12.92 0.23 8.07
C ARG A 45 13.22 -1.23 8.43
N ALA A 46 12.18 -2.06 8.49
CA ALA A 46 12.25 -3.51 8.66
C ALA A 46 11.15 -4.16 7.83
N PHE A 47 11.15 -5.48 7.69
CA PHE A 47 10.30 -6.25 6.77
C PHE A 47 8.89 -5.66 6.53
N LEU A 48 8.07 -5.50 7.58
CA LEU A 48 6.74 -4.87 7.49
C LEU A 48 6.61 -3.53 8.24
N LYS A 49 7.71 -3.06 8.84
CA LYS A 49 7.72 -1.80 9.60
C LYS A 49 8.10 -0.67 8.67
N THR A 50 7.14 0.20 8.41
CA THR A 50 7.35 1.47 7.68
C THR A 50 8.29 2.39 8.45
N ALA A 51 9.02 3.21 7.71
CA ALA A 51 9.79 4.31 8.27
C ALA A 51 8.84 5.48 8.55
N ASP A 52 9.13 6.24 9.61
CA ASP A 52 8.28 7.37 10.01
C ASP A 52 8.38 8.50 8.96
N ASN A 53 9.59 8.77 8.46
CA ASN A 53 9.84 9.80 7.44
C ASN A 53 10.76 9.29 6.33
N CYS A 54 10.59 9.82 5.12
CA CYS A 54 11.52 9.57 4.02
C CYS A 54 12.84 10.32 4.23
N SER A 55 13.97 9.60 4.14
CA SER A 55 15.32 10.18 4.32
C SER A 55 15.76 11.15 3.22
N VAL A 56 15.06 11.20 2.08
CA VAL A 56 15.44 12.03 0.91
C VAL A 56 14.53 13.25 0.77
N CYS A 57 13.21 13.05 0.80
CA CYS A 57 12.24 14.13 0.58
C CYS A 57 11.46 14.55 1.83
N GLY A 58 11.72 13.93 2.99
CA GLY A 58 11.06 14.30 4.25
C GLY A 58 9.57 13.97 4.33
N LEU A 59 9.03 13.15 3.42
CA LEU A 59 7.63 12.72 3.48
C LEU A 59 7.36 11.94 4.77
N ASP A 60 6.43 12.42 5.59
CA ASP A 60 5.87 11.69 6.73
C ASP A 60 4.95 10.56 6.24
N VAL A 61 5.23 9.32 6.66
CA VAL A 61 4.50 8.11 6.29
C VAL A 61 3.77 7.52 7.51
N THR A 62 3.95 8.09 8.70
CA THR A 62 3.31 7.66 9.96
C THR A 62 1.79 7.51 9.85
N PRO A 63 1.04 8.42 9.18
CA PRO A 63 -0.43 8.34 9.10
C PRO A 63 -1.02 7.14 8.35
N HIS A 64 -0.20 6.34 7.66
CA HIS A 64 -0.68 5.18 6.90
C HIS A 64 -1.46 4.19 7.79
N ARG A 65 -2.63 3.73 7.30
CA ARG A 65 -3.43 2.66 7.92
C ARG A 65 -3.66 1.54 6.91
N ALA A 66 -2.58 0.87 6.55
CA ALA A 66 -2.56 -0.06 5.42
C ALA A 66 -2.39 -1.52 5.86
N ASP A 67 -2.87 -1.94 7.02
CA ASP A 67 -2.47 -3.25 7.58
C ASP A 67 -3.38 -4.41 7.13
N ASP A 68 -4.68 -4.21 6.91
CA ASP A 68 -5.60 -5.31 6.54
C ASP A 68 -5.64 -5.58 5.03
N LEU A 69 -5.73 -4.54 4.21
CA LEU A 69 -5.85 -4.65 2.75
C LEU A 69 -4.71 -5.48 2.10
N PRO A 70 -3.43 -5.33 2.50
CA PRO A 70 -2.36 -6.12 1.91
C PRO A 70 -2.52 -7.61 2.14
N ALA A 71 -2.96 -8.04 3.33
CA ALA A 71 -3.13 -9.46 3.63
C ALA A 71 -4.21 -10.10 2.73
N TYR A 72 -5.35 -9.42 2.57
CA TYR A 72 -6.41 -9.89 1.66
C TYR A 72 -5.93 -9.97 0.21
N LEU A 73 -5.21 -8.95 -0.28
CA LEU A 73 -4.66 -8.96 -1.64
C LEU A 73 -3.66 -10.11 -1.86
N VAL A 74 -2.79 -10.37 -0.88
CA VAL A 74 -1.85 -11.50 -0.94
C VAL A 74 -2.60 -12.84 -1.02
N ILE A 75 -3.61 -13.05 -0.17
CA ILE A 75 -4.43 -14.27 -0.19
C ILE A 75 -5.11 -14.47 -1.54
N VAL A 76 -5.68 -13.40 -2.11
CA VAL A 76 -6.32 -13.46 -3.44
C VAL A 76 -5.28 -13.83 -4.50
N ILE A 77 -4.12 -13.17 -4.54
CA ILE A 77 -3.08 -13.44 -5.55
C ILE A 77 -2.55 -14.88 -5.42
N VAL A 78 -2.15 -15.28 -4.21
CA VAL A 78 -1.58 -16.61 -3.96
C VAL A 78 -2.62 -17.69 -4.21
N GLY A 79 -3.86 -17.49 -3.77
CA GLY A 79 -4.96 -18.43 -3.99
C GLY A 79 -5.26 -18.65 -5.48
N HIS A 80 -5.27 -17.59 -6.29
CA HIS A 80 -5.49 -17.69 -7.74
C HIS A 80 -4.34 -18.35 -8.49
N ILE A 81 -3.15 -18.44 -7.89
CA ILE A 81 -2.03 -19.19 -8.45
C ILE A 81 -2.12 -20.65 -8.00
N VAL A 82 -2.22 -20.87 -6.69
CA VAL A 82 -2.08 -22.19 -6.07
C VAL A 82 -3.28 -23.09 -6.35
N VAL A 83 -4.51 -22.58 -6.22
CA VAL A 83 -5.72 -23.40 -6.39
C VAL A 83 -5.84 -23.96 -7.81
N PRO A 84 -5.70 -23.15 -8.88
CA PRO A 84 -5.71 -23.69 -10.24
C PRO A 84 -4.54 -24.64 -10.51
N THR A 85 -3.35 -24.38 -9.97
CA THR A 85 -2.20 -25.30 -10.11
C THR A 85 -2.47 -26.66 -9.47
N ILE A 86 -3.00 -26.68 -8.24
CA ILE A 86 -3.38 -27.93 -7.56
C ILE A 86 -4.44 -28.67 -8.36
N LEU A 87 -5.50 -27.97 -8.77
CA LEU A 87 -6.59 -28.58 -9.52
C LEU A 87 -6.11 -29.19 -10.85
N TRP A 88 -5.22 -28.48 -11.55
CA TRP A 88 -4.63 -28.97 -12.79
C TRP A 88 -3.78 -30.22 -12.57
N ILE A 89 -2.94 -30.24 -11.52
CA ILE A 89 -2.09 -31.39 -11.21
C ILE A 89 -2.92 -32.61 -10.80
N GLU A 90 -3.87 -32.45 -9.88
CA GLU A 90 -4.69 -33.55 -9.36
C GLU A 90 -5.64 -34.14 -10.43
N THR A 91 -6.06 -33.34 -11.42
CA THR A 91 -6.91 -33.83 -12.52
C THR A 91 -6.12 -34.62 -13.57
N ASN A 92 -4.83 -34.30 -13.76
CA ASN A 92 -4.00 -34.91 -14.82
C ASN A 92 -3.03 -35.99 -14.29
N TYR A 93 -2.72 -35.98 -13.00
CA TYR A 93 -1.71 -36.84 -12.39
C TYR A 93 -2.20 -37.44 -11.08
N THR A 94 -1.92 -38.72 -10.87
CA THR A 94 -2.15 -39.41 -9.59
C THR A 94 -0.99 -39.14 -8.63
N THR A 95 -0.95 -37.93 -8.08
CA THR A 95 0.12 -37.52 -7.17
C THR A 95 -0.16 -38.03 -5.75
N PRO A 96 0.80 -38.69 -5.07
CA PRO A 96 0.65 -39.01 -3.66
C PRO A 96 0.44 -37.76 -2.81
N VAL A 97 -0.56 -37.79 -1.92
CA VAL A 97 -1.00 -36.64 -1.10
C VAL A 97 0.14 -35.98 -0.32
N TRP A 98 1.11 -36.76 0.16
CA TRP A 98 2.25 -36.23 0.90
C TRP A 98 3.17 -35.36 0.03
N ILE A 99 3.33 -35.68 -1.26
CA ILE A 99 4.13 -34.88 -2.21
C ILE A 99 3.42 -33.56 -2.47
N SER A 100 2.11 -33.62 -2.69
CA SER A 100 1.27 -32.42 -2.86
C SER A 100 1.46 -31.48 -1.66
N PHE A 101 1.29 -31.96 -0.42
CA PHE A 101 1.51 -31.12 0.75
C PHE A 101 2.95 -30.62 0.89
N ALA A 102 3.94 -31.48 0.67
CA ALA A 102 5.35 -31.13 0.76
C ALA A 102 5.77 -30.08 -0.28
N ALA A 103 5.06 -29.97 -1.41
CA ALA A 103 5.31 -28.94 -2.42
C ALA A 103 4.50 -27.66 -2.16
N TYR A 104 3.19 -27.77 -1.97
CA TYR A 104 2.31 -26.59 -1.91
C TYR A 104 2.41 -25.82 -0.60
N LEU A 105 2.63 -26.48 0.54
CA LEU A 105 2.78 -25.79 1.83
C LEU A 105 4.01 -24.86 1.88
N PRO A 106 5.24 -25.29 1.54
CA PRO A 106 6.37 -24.37 1.52
C PRO A 106 6.22 -23.33 0.41
N PHE A 107 5.68 -23.69 -0.76
CA PHE A 107 5.45 -22.73 -1.83
C PHE A 107 4.50 -21.60 -1.42
N THR A 108 3.32 -21.95 -0.88
CA THR A 108 2.33 -20.97 -0.39
C THR A 108 2.91 -20.08 0.71
N PHE A 109 3.66 -20.68 1.64
CA PHE A 109 4.30 -19.95 2.73
C PHE A 109 5.32 -18.93 2.23
N VAL A 110 6.24 -19.36 1.36
CA VAL A 110 7.28 -18.49 0.78
C VAL A 110 6.65 -17.40 -0.10
N ALA A 111 5.70 -17.76 -0.96
CA ALA A 111 5.00 -16.81 -1.82
C ALA A 111 4.26 -15.73 -1.00
N SER A 112 3.57 -16.13 0.06
CA SER A 112 2.84 -15.20 0.93
C SER A 112 3.79 -14.21 1.60
N LEU A 113 4.90 -14.69 2.18
CA LEU A 113 5.91 -13.83 2.78
C LEU A 113 6.55 -12.89 1.75
N ALA A 114 6.90 -13.41 0.57
CA ALA A 114 7.52 -12.60 -0.48
C ALA A 114 6.59 -11.49 -1.00
N LEU A 115 5.28 -11.73 -1.07
CA LEU A 115 4.31 -10.74 -1.56
C LEU A 115 3.84 -9.75 -0.49
N LEU A 116 3.92 -10.07 0.80
CA LEU A 116 3.44 -9.19 1.88
C LEU A 116 4.09 -7.80 1.86
N GLN A 117 5.41 -7.74 1.79
CA GLN A 117 6.15 -6.48 1.78
C GLN A 117 5.85 -5.59 0.54
N PRO A 118 5.93 -6.10 -0.71
CA PRO A 118 5.65 -5.28 -1.89
C PRO A 118 4.17 -4.87 -1.98
N VAL A 119 3.23 -5.75 -1.61
CA VAL A 119 1.79 -5.40 -1.62
C VAL A 119 1.51 -4.30 -0.58
N LYS A 120 2.06 -4.40 0.64
CA LYS A 120 1.94 -3.34 1.65
C LYS A 120 2.46 -2.01 1.13
N GLY A 121 3.62 -2.02 0.47
CA GLY A 121 4.21 -0.82 -0.09
C GLY A 121 3.36 -0.20 -1.19
N ALA A 122 2.78 -1.02 -2.08
CA ALA A 122 1.87 -0.56 -3.12
C ALA A 122 0.61 0.10 -2.53
N VAL A 123 0.03 -0.47 -1.47
CA VAL A 123 -1.14 0.11 -0.78
C VAL A 123 -0.79 1.45 -0.14
N VAL A 124 0.37 1.59 0.50
CA VAL A 124 0.82 2.90 1.04
C VAL A 124 1.00 3.92 -0.09
N GLY A 125 1.55 3.51 -1.23
CA GLY A 125 1.66 4.37 -2.42
C GLY A 125 0.30 4.81 -2.97
N LEU A 126 -0.68 3.91 -2.98
CA LEU A 126 -2.06 4.22 -3.36
C LEU A 126 -2.71 5.22 -2.40
N GLN A 127 -2.57 5.01 -1.08
CA GLN A 127 -3.09 5.92 -0.06
C GLN A 127 -2.47 7.33 -0.22
N TRP A 128 -1.16 7.39 -0.48
CA TRP A 128 -0.48 8.65 -0.74
C TRP A 128 -0.98 9.36 -2.00
N ALA A 129 -1.16 8.62 -3.11
CA ALA A 129 -1.63 9.20 -4.36
C ALA A 129 -3.08 9.72 -4.27
N LEU A 130 -3.92 9.03 -3.49
CA LEU A 130 -5.31 9.40 -3.25
C LEU A 130 -5.53 10.34 -2.06
N ARG A 131 -4.46 10.81 -1.40
CA ARG A 131 -4.51 11.67 -0.21
C ARG A 131 -5.36 11.10 0.94
N MET A 132 -5.41 9.77 1.06
CA MET A 132 -6.16 9.09 2.11
C MET A 132 -5.38 9.12 3.45
N HIS A 133 -6.08 8.96 4.57
CA HIS A 133 -5.47 8.72 5.90
C HIS A 133 -4.33 9.69 6.27
N GLY A 134 -4.59 11.00 6.26
CA GLY A 134 -3.62 12.00 6.71
C GLY A 134 -2.57 12.42 5.68
N PHE A 135 -2.61 11.90 4.44
CA PHE A 135 -1.79 12.37 3.32
C PHE A 135 -2.36 13.60 2.59
N ASP A 136 -3.40 14.22 3.14
CA ASP A 136 -4.00 15.44 2.64
C ASP A 136 -3.23 16.67 3.15
N GLU A 137 -2.84 17.53 2.21
CA GLU A 137 -2.08 18.75 2.48
C GLU A 137 -3.02 19.94 2.79
N ASN A 138 -4.33 19.79 2.59
CA ASN A 138 -5.31 20.85 2.80
C ASN A 138 -6.52 20.36 3.63
N PRO A 139 -6.34 20.08 4.94
CA PRO A 139 -7.43 19.63 5.80
C PRO A 139 -8.59 20.63 5.77
N THR A 140 -9.82 20.16 5.64
CA THR A 140 -10.99 21.01 5.87
C THR A 140 -11.00 21.47 7.32
N ASP A 141 -10.86 22.77 7.54
CA ASP A 141 -10.92 23.40 8.87
C ASP A 141 -12.17 22.91 9.62
N GLY A 142 -11.97 22.15 10.70
CA GLY A 142 -13.06 21.62 11.55
C GLY A 142 -13.11 20.10 11.71
N ILE A 143 -12.30 19.33 10.98
CA ILE A 143 -12.17 17.88 11.21
C ILE A 143 -10.86 17.64 11.99
N PRO A 144 -10.92 17.11 13.24
CA PRO A 144 -9.70 16.79 13.98
C PRO A 144 -8.88 15.74 13.22
N PRO A 145 -7.53 15.81 13.23
CA PRO A 145 -6.71 14.77 12.64
C PRO A 145 -7.00 13.44 13.35
N VAL A 146 -7.38 12.41 12.58
CA VAL A 146 -7.71 11.05 13.07
C VAL A 146 -6.56 10.08 12.92
#